data_AF-A0A9E3AE26-F1
#
_entry.id   AF-A0A9E3AE26-F1
#
_cell.length_a   1.000
_cell.length_b   1.000
_cell.length_c   1.000
_cell.angle_alpha   90.00
_cell.angle_beta   90.00
_cell.angle_gamma   90.00
#
_symmetry.space_group_name_H-M   'P 1'
#
loop_
_entity.id
_entity.type
_entity.pdbx_description
1 polymer ?
#
loop_
_entity_poly.entity_id
_entity_poly.type
_entity_poly.pdbx_seq_one_letter_code
_entity_poly.pdbx_strand_id
1 'polypeptide(L)'
;MTRSIDRRALLGVLSTSTAMAAFGGRAGAQGPQAALTLGPAQAFDFEGLKTAAQRKAGQPYVPSPRPDPVILEKIDYDAWGQIKFDTNSALFKDAGLPVTFFHLGRFFQKAVEVYAVENGQARQVVYDQRYFDMPADSPAKALPKGVGFAGFRVQEPRGGALDWRKNDWVAFLGATYFRAIGQLHQYGLSARAVAIDTAVYGKDEEFPDFTQVYIEKPSAGARTITVHALLEGPSVVGACRFVMTRGKGVVMDIDQTLFLRKAVNRLGLAPLTSMYWYSETVKPTAIDWRPEVHDSDGLAIWNGAGEHLWRPLNDPAQITASAFGDDNPKGFGLLQRDRVFDHYLDGVFYDRRPSLWVEPKGDWGKGAVQLIELPTDDEDHDNVVAAWVPQAPAAAGARFDIGYRLYWLADEPHPTPLACCVATRLGRGGQPG
;
A
#
# COMPACT_ATOMS: atom_id res chain seq x y z
N MET A 1 -1.20 -26.22 -12.97
CA MET A 1 -0.84 -26.05 -11.55
C MET A 1 -0.47 -24.59 -11.34
N THR A 2 -1.44 -23.77 -10.96
CA THR A 2 -1.20 -22.40 -10.49
C THR A 2 -0.47 -22.48 -9.16
N ARG A 3 0.84 -22.20 -9.14
CA ARG A 3 1.53 -21.89 -7.88
C ARG A 3 0.83 -20.66 -7.31
N SER A 4 0.18 -20.79 -6.15
CA SER A 4 -0.27 -19.66 -5.36
C SER A 4 0.96 -18.79 -5.05
N ILE A 5 0.78 -17.47 -5.10
CA ILE A 5 1.82 -16.54 -4.65
C ILE A 5 1.96 -16.76 -3.14
N ASP A 6 3.14 -17.15 -2.69
CA ASP A 6 3.47 -17.23 -1.27
C ASP A 6 3.43 -15.80 -0.68
N ARG A 7 2.76 -15.64 0.46
CA ARG A 7 2.64 -14.37 1.17
C ARG A 7 4.01 -13.73 1.43
N ARG A 8 5.02 -14.53 1.78
CA ARG A 8 6.40 -14.03 1.98
C ARG A 8 6.96 -13.40 0.71
N ALA A 9 6.67 -13.98 -0.46
CA ALA A 9 7.12 -13.42 -1.74
C ALA A 9 6.40 -12.12 -2.11
N LEU A 10 5.14 -11.92 -1.69
CA LEU A 10 4.41 -10.67 -1.94
C LEU A 10 4.83 -9.56 -0.97
N LEU A 11 5.00 -9.88 0.32
CA LEU A 11 5.36 -8.93 1.37
C LEU A 11 6.84 -8.55 1.34
N GLY A 12 7.72 -9.50 0.99
CA GLY A 12 9.17 -9.34 0.83
C GLY A 12 9.60 -8.22 -0.12
N VAL A 13 8.73 -7.89 -1.07
CA VAL A 13 9.04 -6.98 -2.19
C VAL A 13 8.49 -5.58 -1.94
N LEU A 14 7.43 -5.49 -1.14
CA LEU A 14 6.84 -4.21 -0.79
C LEU A 14 7.79 -3.46 0.16
N SER A 15 8.32 -4.10 1.19
CA SER A 15 9.34 -3.59 2.15
C SER A 15 10.63 -3.07 1.48
N THR A 16 11.16 -3.80 0.50
CA THR A 16 12.48 -3.55 -0.15
C THR A 16 12.47 -2.48 -1.24
N SER A 17 11.31 -1.95 -1.63
CA SER A 17 11.25 -0.85 -2.62
C SER A 17 11.68 0.53 -2.07
N THR A 18 12.22 0.56 -0.85
CA THR A 18 12.80 1.74 -0.18
C THR A 18 14.25 2.05 -0.60
N ALA A 19 14.95 1.16 -1.31
CA ALA A 19 16.37 1.35 -1.65
C ALA A 19 16.61 1.42 -3.17
N MET A 20 16.49 2.61 -3.77
CA MET A 20 17.46 3.13 -4.75
C MET A 20 17.08 4.54 -5.24
N ALA A 21 17.58 5.54 -4.52
CA ALA A 21 17.76 6.90 -5.05
C ALA A 21 19.19 7.40 -4.77
N ALA A 22 20.21 6.57 -5.01
CA ALA A 22 21.60 7.01 -4.87
C ALA A 22 22.59 6.22 -5.74
N PHE A 23 22.43 6.19 -7.06
CA PHE A 23 23.58 6.02 -7.96
C PHE A 23 23.38 6.88 -9.21
N GLY A 24 24.34 7.78 -9.44
CA GLY A 24 24.37 8.69 -10.57
C GLY A 24 24.43 7.93 -11.89
N GLY A 25 23.34 7.97 -12.64
CA GLY A 25 23.28 7.51 -14.03
C GLY A 25 23.91 8.54 -14.97
N ARG A 26 24.79 8.07 -15.85
CA ARG A 26 25.30 8.83 -17.00
C ARG A 26 24.13 9.32 -17.85
N ALA A 27 24.21 10.58 -18.29
CA ALA A 27 23.28 11.16 -19.24
C ALA A 27 23.32 10.38 -20.56
N GLY A 28 22.33 9.50 -20.76
CA GLY A 28 22.05 8.89 -22.06
C GLY A 28 21.44 9.93 -23.00
N ALA A 29 21.78 9.83 -24.29
CA ALA A 29 21.26 10.71 -25.33
C ALA A 29 19.72 10.71 -25.36
N GLN A 30 19.13 11.90 -25.32
CA GLN A 30 17.68 12.11 -25.39
C GLN A 30 17.16 11.70 -26.77
N GLY A 31 16.54 10.52 -26.84
CA GLY A 31 15.66 10.17 -27.96
C GLY A 31 14.41 11.05 -27.99
N PRO A 32 13.66 11.08 -29.10
CA PRO A 32 12.45 11.88 -29.22
C PRO A 32 11.41 11.50 -28.15
N GLN A 33 10.90 12.52 -27.46
CA GLN A 33 9.93 12.44 -26.38
C GLN A 33 8.66 11.68 -26.80
N ALA A 34 8.36 10.55 -26.15
CA ALA A 34 7.13 9.81 -26.42
C ALA A 34 5.96 10.39 -25.62
N ALA A 35 4.98 11.01 -26.30
CA ALA A 35 3.71 11.34 -25.67
C ALA A 35 2.93 10.07 -25.33
N LEU A 36 2.21 10.06 -24.19
CA LEU A 36 1.33 8.94 -23.83
C LEU A 36 0.25 8.76 -24.89
N THR A 37 0.10 7.51 -25.35
CA THR A 37 -0.99 7.12 -26.24
C THR A 37 -2.23 6.84 -25.40
N LEU A 38 -3.32 7.54 -25.69
CA LEU A 38 -4.61 7.36 -25.02
C LEU A 38 -5.61 6.67 -25.95
N GLY A 39 -6.25 5.62 -25.45
CA GLY A 39 -7.31 4.88 -26.13
C GLY A 39 -8.58 5.72 -26.37
N PRO A 40 -9.64 5.07 -26.90
CA PRO A 40 -10.94 5.72 -27.09
C PRO A 40 -11.53 6.18 -25.76
N ALA A 41 -12.35 7.24 -25.82
CA ALA A 41 -13.06 7.76 -24.66
C ALA A 41 -14.27 6.90 -24.32
N GLN A 42 -14.49 6.67 -23.03
CA GLN A 42 -15.68 6.05 -22.47
C GLN A 42 -16.20 6.88 -21.30
N ALA A 43 -17.52 6.97 -21.15
CA ALA A 43 -18.13 7.66 -20.02
C ALA A 43 -17.69 7.00 -18.71
N PHE A 44 -17.40 7.83 -17.71
CA PHE A 44 -16.92 7.38 -16.42
C PHE A 44 -17.47 8.23 -15.27
N ASP A 45 -18.00 7.54 -14.27
CA ASP A 45 -18.27 8.06 -12.93
C ASP A 45 -18.15 6.92 -11.90
N PHE A 46 -18.11 7.27 -10.61
CA PHE A 46 -17.90 6.31 -9.53
C PHE A 46 -19.09 5.35 -9.33
N GLU A 47 -20.32 5.81 -9.55
CA GLU A 47 -21.52 4.97 -9.43
C GLU A 47 -21.59 3.90 -10.52
N GLY A 48 -21.17 4.24 -11.74
CA GLY A 48 -20.96 3.31 -12.83
C GLY A 48 -19.91 2.26 -12.49
N LEU A 49 -18.81 2.65 -11.82
CA LEU A 49 -17.79 1.71 -11.35
C LEU A 49 -18.34 0.74 -10.29
N LYS A 50 -19.13 1.24 -9.32
CA LYS A 50 -19.84 0.39 -8.33
C LYS A 50 -20.79 -0.60 -9.00
N THR A 51 -21.54 -0.14 -10.00
CA THR A 51 -22.47 -0.98 -10.77
C THR A 51 -21.72 -2.07 -11.54
N ALA A 52 -20.57 -1.72 -12.14
CA ALA A 52 -19.70 -2.69 -12.80
C ALA A 52 -19.12 -3.72 -11.81
N ALA A 53 -18.70 -3.28 -10.62
CA ALA A 53 -18.22 -4.14 -9.54
C ALA A 53 -19.31 -5.13 -9.07
N GLN A 54 -20.53 -4.65 -8.83
CA GLN A 54 -21.67 -5.50 -8.44
C GLN A 54 -21.96 -6.57 -9.50
N ARG A 55 -22.02 -6.17 -10.77
CA ARG A 55 -22.24 -7.12 -11.88
C ARG A 55 -21.13 -8.17 -11.95
N LYS A 56 -19.87 -7.76 -11.80
CA LYS A 56 -18.72 -8.67 -11.77
C LYS A 56 -18.78 -9.65 -10.60
N ALA A 57 -19.24 -9.21 -9.42
CA ALA A 57 -19.41 -10.10 -8.26
C ALA A 57 -20.41 -11.23 -8.50
N GLY A 58 -21.41 -11.02 -9.36
CA GLY A 58 -22.37 -12.04 -9.78
C GLY A 58 -21.85 -13.06 -10.81
N GLN A 59 -20.58 -12.96 -11.22
CA GLN A 59 -19.96 -13.83 -12.22
C GLN A 59 -18.89 -14.73 -11.57
N PRO A 60 -18.35 -15.75 -12.25
CA PRO A 60 -17.13 -16.42 -11.82
C PRO A 60 -15.92 -15.46 -11.85
N TYR A 61 -14.98 -15.64 -10.91
CA TYR A 61 -13.74 -14.88 -10.91
C TYR A 61 -12.85 -15.29 -12.09
N VAL A 62 -12.31 -14.30 -12.79
CA VAL A 62 -11.31 -14.48 -13.86
C VAL A 62 -10.02 -13.79 -13.40
N PRO A 63 -8.91 -14.53 -13.21
CA PRO A 63 -7.64 -13.93 -12.83
C PRO A 63 -7.14 -12.89 -13.85
N SER A 64 -6.49 -11.84 -13.35
CA SER A 64 -5.85 -10.83 -14.21
C SER A 64 -4.86 -11.47 -15.18
N PRO A 65 -4.74 -10.95 -16.42
CA PRO A 65 -3.75 -11.41 -17.37
C PRO A 65 -2.35 -11.37 -16.75
N ARG A 66 -1.67 -12.52 -16.80
CA ARG A 66 -0.25 -12.65 -16.47
C ARG A 66 0.49 -12.83 -17.80
N PRO A 67 1.25 -11.82 -18.27
CA PRO A 67 2.12 -11.96 -19.44
C PRO A 67 3.12 -13.09 -19.26
N ASP A 68 3.86 -13.44 -20.31
CA ASP A 68 4.75 -14.61 -20.35
C ASP A 68 5.54 -14.80 -19.04
N PRO A 69 5.17 -15.79 -18.20
CA PRO A 69 5.80 -15.99 -16.90
C PRO A 69 7.29 -16.28 -17.00
N VAL A 70 7.76 -16.89 -18.10
CA VAL A 70 9.17 -17.21 -18.30
C VAL A 70 9.99 -15.94 -18.50
N ILE A 71 9.43 -14.94 -19.19
CA ILE A 71 10.08 -13.64 -19.35
C ILE A 71 10.01 -12.85 -18.04
N LEU A 72 8.85 -12.84 -17.38
CA LEU A 72 8.66 -12.11 -16.12
C LEU A 72 9.60 -12.60 -15.01
N GLU A 73 9.84 -13.91 -14.87
CA GLU A 73 10.78 -14.45 -13.88
C GLU A 73 12.25 -14.03 -14.13
N LYS A 74 12.62 -13.68 -15.38
CA LYS A 74 13.96 -13.17 -15.71
C LYS A 74 14.14 -11.69 -15.39
N ILE A 75 13.05 -10.94 -15.22
CA ILE A 75 13.10 -9.56 -14.75
C ILE A 75 13.13 -9.62 -13.21
N ASP A 76 14.26 -10.06 -12.68
CA ASP A 76 14.53 -10.15 -11.24
C ASP A 76 14.72 -8.77 -10.60
N TYR A 77 15.11 -8.73 -9.33
CA TYR A 77 15.24 -7.49 -8.55
C TYR A 77 16.20 -6.49 -9.23
N ASP A 78 17.39 -6.94 -9.62
CA ASP A 78 18.41 -6.10 -10.23
C ASP A 78 17.97 -5.61 -11.60
N ALA A 79 17.45 -6.50 -12.45
CA ALA A 79 16.97 -6.15 -13.78
C ALA A 79 15.79 -5.17 -13.72
N TRP A 80 14.84 -5.40 -12.81
CA TRP A 80 13.69 -4.50 -12.59
C TRP A 80 14.14 -3.13 -12.08
N GLY A 81 15.13 -3.08 -11.19
CA GLY A 81 15.71 -1.86 -10.66
C GLY A 81 16.34 -0.95 -11.73
N GLN A 82 16.80 -1.52 -12.85
CA GLN A 82 17.37 -0.77 -13.99
C GLN A 82 16.31 -0.25 -14.97
N ILE A 83 15.03 -0.65 -14.83
CA ILE A 83 13.94 -0.16 -15.69
C ILE A 83 13.37 1.11 -15.07
N LYS A 84 13.49 2.25 -15.77
CA LYS A 84 13.05 3.55 -15.28
C LYS A 84 11.99 4.13 -16.22
N PHE A 85 10.88 4.59 -15.66
CA PHE A 85 9.87 5.30 -16.44
C PHE A 85 10.39 6.68 -16.86
N ASP A 86 10.26 7.04 -18.13
CA ASP A 86 10.60 8.38 -18.63
C ASP A 86 9.62 9.41 -18.05
N THR A 87 10.09 10.19 -17.08
CA THR A 87 9.31 11.25 -16.44
C THR A 87 8.77 12.29 -17.44
N ASN A 88 9.37 12.43 -18.63
CA ASN A 88 8.83 13.30 -19.68
C ASN A 88 7.54 12.76 -20.29
N SER A 89 7.23 11.48 -20.12
CA SER A 89 5.97 10.84 -20.49
C SER A 89 4.98 10.74 -19.32
N ALA A 90 5.24 11.39 -18.18
CA ALA A 90 4.36 11.31 -17.01
C ALA A 90 2.95 11.84 -17.29
N LEU A 91 1.94 11.07 -16.88
CA LEU A 91 0.53 11.44 -16.99
C LEU A 91 0.27 12.68 -16.11
N PHE A 92 -0.52 13.62 -16.63
CA PHE A 92 -0.90 14.87 -15.95
C PHE A 92 0.26 15.72 -15.41
N LYS A 93 1.48 15.52 -15.93
CA LYS A 93 2.63 16.35 -15.55
C LYS A 93 2.34 17.84 -15.74
N ASP A 94 1.62 18.24 -16.79
CA ASP A 94 1.34 19.65 -17.07
C ASP A 94 0.18 20.21 -16.25
N ALA A 95 -0.57 19.34 -15.56
CA ALA A 95 -1.60 19.74 -14.59
C ALA A 95 -1.05 19.90 -13.15
N GLY A 96 0.21 19.55 -12.91
CA GLY A 96 0.92 19.86 -11.66
C GLY A 96 1.16 18.67 -10.72
N LEU A 97 0.42 17.56 -10.86
CA LEU A 97 0.66 16.30 -10.15
C LEU A 97 0.99 15.19 -11.15
N PRO A 98 2.27 15.00 -11.50
CA PRO A 98 2.69 13.98 -12.46
C PRO A 98 2.47 12.57 -11.90
N VAL A 99 2.08 11.64 -12.76
CA VAL A 99 1.95 10.20 -12.44
C VAL A 99 2.87 9.40 -13.35
N THR A 100 3.63 8.47 -12.78
CA THR A 100 4.48 7.53 -13.52
C THR A 100 4.06 6.10 -13.22
N PHE A 101 4.48 5.17 -14.08
CA PHE A 101 4.01 3.78 -14.04
C PHE A 101 5.15 2.82 -13.70
N PHE A 102 4.80 1.74 -13.00
CA PHE A 102 5.71 0.64 -12.73
C PHE A 102 5.70 -0.36 -13.88
N HIS A 103 6.86 -0.87 -14.23
CA HIS A 103 7.00 -1.97 -15.19
C HIS A 103 6.70 -3.31 -14.51
N LEU A 104 6.22 -4.29 -15.28
CA LEU A 104 6.06 -5.67 -14.80
C LEU A 104 7.41 -6.33 -14.50
N GLY A 105 7.41 -7.34 -13.65
CA GLY A 105 8.62 -8.11 -13.33
C GLY A 105 8.31 -9.30 -12.45
N ARG A 106 9.35 -10.03 -12.03
CA ARG A 106 9.24 -11.27 -11.25
C ARG A 106 8.28 -11.17 -10.07
N PHE A 107 8.25 -10.03 -9.39
CA PHE A 107 7.40 -9.84 -8.21
C PHE A 107 6.06 -9.18 -8.51
N PHE A 108 5.94 -8.51 -9.65
CA PHE A 108 4.74 -7.79 -10.09
C PHE A 108 4.32 -8.27 -11.48
N GLN A 109 3.69 -9.44 -11.50
CA GLN A 109 3.44 -10.18 -12.73
C GLN A 109 2.06 -9.97 -13.34
N LYS A 110 1.16 -9.29 -12.63
CA LYS A 110 -0.22 -9.03 -13.07
C LYS A 110 -0.33 -7.59 -13.53
N ALA A 111 -0.92 -7.40 -14.71
CA ALA A 111 -1.13 -6.07 -15.26
C ALA A 111 -2.35 -5.38 -14.64
N VAL A 112 -2.24 -4.06 -14.48
CA VAL A 112 -3.31 -3.12 -14.17
C VAL A 112 -3.62 -2.30 -15.42
N GLU A 113 -4.91 -2.16 -15.73
CA GLU A 113 -5.37 -1.19 -16.72
C GLU A 113 -5.43 0.20 -16.09
N VAL A 114 -4.76 1.17 -16.70
CA VAL A 114 -4.76 2.56 -16.23
C VAL A 114 -5.58 3.42 -17.18
N TYR A 115 -6.44 4.27 -16.64
CA TYR A 115 -7.27 5.21 -17.37
C TYR A 115 -7.01 6.64 -16.89
N ALA A 116 -6.80 7.56 -17.83
CA ALA A 116 -6.83 8.99 -17.58
C ALA A 116 -8.28 9.49 -17.67
N VAL A 117 -8.76 10.20 -16.65
CA VAL A 117 -10.13 10.73 -16.59
C VAL A 117 -10.11 12.25 -16.73
N GLU A 118 -10.81 12.75 -17.75
CA GLU A 118 -11.01 14.18 -18.00
C GLU A 118 -12.47 14.43 -18.38
N ASN A 119 -13.13 15.38 -17.72
CA ASN A 119 -14.51 15.80 -18.04
C ASN A 119 -15.52 14.62 -18.09
N GLY A 120 -15.44 13.70 -17.13
CA GLY A 120 -16.32 12.51 -17.07
C GLY A 120 -16.05 11.46 -18.16
N GLN A 121 -14.90 11.54 -18.83
CA GLN A 121 -14.48 10.58 -19.85
C GLN A 121 -13.17 9.92 -19.43
N ALA A 122 -13.17 8.59 -19.34
CA ALA A 122 -11.98 7.77 -19.14
C ALA A 122 -11.37 7.38 -20.50
N ARG A 123 -10.03 7.43 -20.60
CA ARG A 123 -9.26 6.95 -21.74
C ARG A 123 -8.11 6.08 -21.26
N GLN A 124 -8.01 4.86 -21.77
CA GLN A 124 -6.94 3.95 -21.37
C GLN A 124 -5.57 4.54 -21.73
N VAL A 125 -4.64 4.56 -20.78
CA VAL A 125 -3.22 4.80 -21.05
C VAL A 125 -2.66 3.52 -21.67
N VAL A 126 -2.40 3.55 -22.98
CA VAL A 126 -1.94 2.37 -23.72
C VAL A 126 -0.47 2.17 -23.44
N TYR A 127 -0.13 1.01 -22.87
CA TYR A 127 1.25 0.62 -22.60
C TYR A 127 2.11 0.64 -23.87
N ASP A 128 3.30 1.23 -23.74
CA ASP A 128 4.34 1.21 -24.76
C ASP A 128 5.71 1.09 -24.08
N GLN A 129 6.58 0.24 -24.61
CA GLN A 129 7.95 0.08 -24.07
C GLN A 129 8.75 1.38 -24.14
N ARG A 130 8.42 2.31 -25.06
CA ARG A 130 9.10 3.60 -25.19
C ARG A 130 8.94 4.53 -23.99
N TYR A 131 8.02 4.24 -23.07
CA TYR A 131 7.90 4.99 -21.82
C TYR A 131 8.94 4.57 -20.77
N PHE A 132 9.74 3.55 -21.05
CA PHE A 132 10.71 2.99 -20.11
C PHE A 132 12.11 3.00 -20.69
N ASP A 133 13.02 3.68 -20.00
CA ASP A 133 14.45 3.53 -20.18
C ASP A 133 14.90 2.21 -19.56
N MET A 134 15.58 1.38 -20.36
CA MET A 134 16.09 0.09 -19.90
C MET A 134 17.36 -0.30 -20.69
N PRO A 135 18.28 -1.07 -20.07
CA PRO A 135 19.47 -1.58 -20.73
C PRO A 135 19.18 -2.30 -22.04
N ALA A 136 20.16 -2.31 -22.96
CA ALA A 136 20.00 -2.91 -24.29
C ALA A 136 19.65 -4.41 -24.23
N ASP A 137 20.20 -5.10 -23.24
CA ASP A 137 20.07 -6.51 -22.92
C ASP A 137 18.97 -6.82 -21.90
N SER A 138 18.15 -5.83 -21.52
CA SER A 138 17.08 -6.05 -20.55
C SER A 138 16.09 -7.13 -21.02
N PRO A 139 15.78 -8.13 -20.18
CA PRO A 139 14.81 -9.19 -20.53
C PRO A 139 13.41 -8.63 -20.79
N ALA A 140 13.08 -7.45 -20.24
CA ALA A 140 11.81 -6.77 -20.47
C ALA A 140 11.54 -6.43 -21.95
N LYS A 141 12.58 -6.28 -22.78
CA LYS A 141 12.42 -6.01 -24.22
C LYS A 141 11.76 -7.16 -24.98
N ALA A 142 11.81 -8.38 -24.44
CA ALA A 142 11.18 -9.55 -25.04
C ALA A 142 9.66 -9.62 -24.79
N LEU A 143 9.11 -8.80 -23.88
CA LEU A 143 7.68 -8.77 -23.62
C LEU A 143 6.90 -8.23 -24.83
N PRO A 144 5.71 -8.78 -25.14
CA PRO A 144 4.92 -8.29 -26.27
C PRO A 144 4.46 -6.84 -26.06
N LYS A 145 3.98 -6.22 -27.15
CA LYS A 145 3.31 -4.92 -27.05
C LYS A 145 2.02 -5.06 -26.24
N GLY A 146 1.67 -4.02 -25.48
CA GLY A 146 0.44 -3.98 -24.69
C GLY A 146 0.40 -4.88 -23.46
N VAL A 147 1.55 -5.29 -22.89
CA VAL A 147 1.59 -6.10 -21.66
C VAL A 147 0.97 -5.42 -20.43
N GLY A 148 0.83 -4.10 -20.45
CA GLY A 148 0.23 -3.33 -19.36
C GLY A 148 1.26 -2.87 -18.32
N PHE A 149 0.76 -2.22 -17.28
CA PHE A 149 1.57 -1.67 -16.19
C PHE A 149 1.43 -2.52 -14.94
N ALA A 150 2.46 -2.56 -14.08
CA ALA A 150 2.36 -3.24 -12.78
C ALA A 150 1.60 -2.42 -11.73
N GLY A 151 1.55 -1.10 -11.91
CA GLY A 151 1.01 -0.16 -10.95
C GLY A 151 1.39 1.28 -11.33
N PHE A 152 1.17 2.22 -10.42
CA PHE A 152 1.51 3.62 -10.62
C PHE A 152 2.00 4.29 -9.34
N ARG A 153 2.65 5.44 -9.48
CA ARG A 153 3.02 6.33 -8.37
C ARG A 153 2.73 7.77 -8.71
N VAL A 154 2.39 8.56 -7.70
CA VAL A 154 2.15 10.01 -7.83
C VAL A 154 3.39 10.76 -7.37
N GLN A 155 3.95 11.55 -8.28
CA GLN A 155 5.15 12.35 -8.06
C GLN A 155 4.82 13.60 -7.22
N GLU A 156 5.83 14.13 -6.54
CA GLU A 156 5.72 15.42 -5.83
C GLU A 156 5.17 16.53 -6.77
N PRO A 157 4.43 17.51 -6.23
CA PRO A 157 3.86 18.57 -7.07
C PRO A 157 4.94 19.34 -7.82
N ARG A 158 4.68 19.65 -9.10
CA ARG A 158 5.59 20.51 -9.87
C ARG A 158 5.63 21.90 -9.25
N GLY A 159 6.84 22.44 -9.10
CA GLY A 159 7.08 23.68 -8.38
C GLY A 159 6.97 23.55 -6.86
N GLY A 160 6.87 22.32 -6.33
CA GLY A 160 7.03 22.02 -4.92
C GLY A 160 8.49 22.10 -4.45
N ALA A 161 8.71 21.79 -3.17
CA ALA A 161 10.03 21.86 -2.55
C ALA A 161 10.98 20.75 -3.03
N LEU A 162 10.44 19.60 -3.40
CA LEU A 162 11.20 18.45 -3.87
C LEU A 162 11.16 18.35 -5.40
N ASP A 163 12.25 17.84 -5.97
CA ASP A 163 12.29 17.53 -7.41
C ASP A 163 11.37 16.35 -7.71
N TRP A 164 10.23 16.63 -8.32
CA TRP A 164 9.21 15.63 -8.69
C TRP A 164 9.74 14.52 -9.60
N ARG A 165 10.86 14.71 -10.30
CA ARG A 165 11.44 13.64 -11.13
C ARG A 165 12.13 12.54 -10.30
N LYS A 166 12.40 12.83 -9.03
CA LYS A 166 13.13 11.95 -8.12
C LYS A 166 12.34 11.57 -6.87
N ASN A 167 11.22 12.23 -6.63
CA ASN A 167 10.46 12.10 -5.39
C ASN A 167 8.98 11.90 -5.70
N ASP A 168 8.46 10.77 -5.27
CA ASP A 168 7.05 10.43 -5.21
C ASP A 168 6.54 10.45 -3.76
N TRP A 169 5.24 10.61 -3.60
CA TRP A 169 4.61 10.63 -2.27
C TRP A 169 3.57 9.54 -2.06
N VAL A 170 3.15 8.86 -3.13
CA VAL A 170 2.22 7.72 -3.11
C VAL A 170 2.59 6.70 -4.17
N ALA A 171 2.49 5.42 -3.83
CA ALA A 171 2.66 4.30 -4.75
C ALA A 171 1.54 3.26 -4.58
N PHE A 172 0.99 2.78 -5.71
CA PHE A 172 0.05 1.66 -5.80
C PHE A 172 0.71 0.55 -6.62
N LEU A 173 1.02 -0.57 -5.97
CA LEU A 173 1.78 -1.65 -6.58
C LEU A 173 1.57 -2.96 -5.82
N GLY A 174 1.26 -4.04 -6.54
CA GLY A 174 1.07 -5.38 -5.98
C GLY A 174 -0.29 -5.56 -5.28
N ALA A 175 -1.08 -6.53 -5.74
CA ALA A 175 -2.41 -6.84 -5.19
C ALA A 175 -3.25 -5.55 -5.00
N THR A 176 -3.80 -5.32 -3.80
CA THR A 176 -4.53 -4.10 -3.45
C THR A 176 -3.73 -3.17 -2.51
N TYR A 177 -2.39 -3.28 -2.52
CA TYR A 177 -1.53 -2.48 -1.66
C TYR A 177 -1.31 -1.09 -2.20
N PHE A 178 -1.15 -0.16 -1.28
CA PHE A 178 -0.68 1.18 -1.55
C PHE A 178 0.09 1.72 -0.34
N ARG A 179 1.02 2.63 -0.61
CA ARG A 179 1.90 3.27 0.38
C ARG A 179 1.92 4.77 0.16
N ALA A 180 2.18 5.52 1.20
CA ALA A 180 2.49 6.94 1.10
C ALA A 180 3.60 7.32 2.07
N ILE A 181 4.30 8.41 1.74
CA ILE A 181 5.28 9.00 2.65
C ILE A 181 4.59 9.84 3.73
N GLY A 182 5.29 10.03 4.85
CA GLY A 182 4.94 11.03 5.85
C GLY A 182 5.61 12.38 5.60
N GLN A 183 5.58 13.24 6.62
CA GLN A 183 6.26 14.55 6.61
C GLN A 183 7.79 14.47 6.58
N LEU A 184 8.36 13.27 6.78
CA LEU A 184 9.80 13.02 6.76
C LEU A 184 10.28 12.34 5.46
N HIS A 185 9.39 12.26 4.46
CA HIS A 185 9.70 11.85 3.08
C HIS A 185 10.27 10.44 2.91
N GLN A 186 9.97 9.53 3.85
CA GLN A 186 10.36 8.13 3.78
C GLN A 186 9.12 7.25 3.64
N TYR A 187 9.22 6.18 2.85
CA TYR A 187 8.23 5.11 2.84
C TYR A 187 8.52 4.12 3.98
N GLY A 188 7.49 3.51 4.53
CA GLY A 188 7.60 2.40 5.48
C GLY A 188 6.46 1.43 5.26
N LEU A 189 5.53 1.41 6.22
CA LEU A 189 4.37 0.53 6.19
C LEU A 189 3.42 0.77 4.98
N SER A 190 2.49 -0.16 4.78
CA SER A 190 1.47 -0.14 3.72
C SER A 190 0.05 -0.12 4.26
N ALA A 191 -0.87 0.27 3.40
CA ALA A 191 -2.29 -0.06 3.52
C ALA A 191 -2.70 -1.02 2.40
N ARG A 192 -3.85 -1.68 2.57
CA ARG A 192 -4.53 -2.41 1.48
C ARG A 192 -5.98 -2.00 1.40
N ALA A 193 -6.60 -2.25 0.25
CA ALA A 193 -8.03 -2.01 0.11
C ALA A 193 -8.87 -2.96 0.98
N VAL A 194 -8.44 -4.22 1.12
CA VAL A 194 -9.13 -5.26 1.91
C VAL A 194 -8.16 -6.39 2.26
N ALA A 195 -8.36 -7.05 3.39
CA ALA A 195 -7.65 -8.25 3.80
C ALA A 195 -8.64 -9.42 3.92
N ILE A 196 -8.33 -10.57 3.32
CA ILE A 196 -9.24 -11.72 3.25
C ILE A 196 -8.54 -12.95 3.82
N ASP A 197 -9.10 -13.49 4.90
CA ASP A 197 -8.65 -14.72 5.55
C ASP A 197 -7.17 -14.71 6.01
N THR A 198 -6.62 -13.52 6.26
CA THR A 198 -5.27 -13.34 6.83
C THR A 198 -5.13 -14.15 8.10
N ALA A 199 -4.14 -15.04 8.19
CA ALA A 199 -3.86 -15.87 9.37
C ALA A 199 -5.09 -16.64 9.93
N VAL A 200 -5.89 -17.24 9.03
CA VAL A 200 -6.97 -18.17 9.38
C VAL A 200 -6.46 -19.61 9.31
N TYR A 201 -6.68 -20.39 10.37
CA TYR A 201 -6.21 -21.79 10.41
C TYR A 201 -6.83 -22.64 9.29
N GLY A 202 -5.98 -23.38 8.57
CA GLY A 202 -6.40 -24.29 7.50
C GLY A 202 -6.86 -23.59 6.22
N LYS A 203 -6.61 -22.29 6.08
CA LYS A 203 -7.02 -21.50 4.91
C LYS A 203 -5.89 -20.56 4.49
N ASP A 204 -5.62 -20.49 3.19
CA ASP A 204 -4.66 -19.53 2.65
C ASP A 204 -5.26 -18.12 2.65
N GLU A 205 -4.43 -17.11 2.93
CA GLU A 205 -4.82 -15.71 2.76
C GLU A 205 -5.08 -15.43 1.28
N GLU A 206 -6.19 -14.77 0.99
CA GLU A 206 -6.52 -14.32 -0.36
C GLU A 206 -6.06 -12.87 -0.55
N PHE A 207 -5.35 -12.61 -1.66
CA PHE A 207 -4.88 -11.28 -2.05
C PHE A 207 -5.60 -10.83 -3.33
N PRO A 208 -6.69 -10.04 -3.22
CA PRO A 208 -7.33 -9.41 -4.37
C PRO A 208 -6.36 -8.42 -5.03
N ASP A 209 -6.53 -8.20 -6.34
CA ASP A 209 -5.74 -7.24 -7.11
C ASP A 209 -6.57 -6.01 -7.47
N PHE A 210 -5.96 -4.83 -7.48
CA PHE A 210 -6.48 -3.77 -8.34
C PHE A 210 -6.34 -4.22 -9.79
N THR A 211 -7.42 -4.15 -10.58
CA THR A 211 -7.42 -4.58 -11.99
C THR A 211 -7.57 -3.41 -12.94
N GLN A 212 -8.31 -2.38 -12.53
CA GLN A 212 -8.51 -1.14 -13.28
C GLN A 212 -8.35 0.05 -12.35
N VAL A 213 -7.60 1.06 -12.77
CA VAL A 213 -7.42 2.32 -12.04
C VAL A 213 -7.75 3.50 -12.95
N TYR A 214 -8.50 4.45 -12.42
CA TYR A 214 -8.98 5.64 -13.11
C TYR A 214 -8.45 6.87 -12.37
N ILE A 215 -7.55 7.59 -13.00
CA ILE A 215 -6.85 8.73 -12.39
C ILE A 215 -7.47 10.00 -12.97
N GLU A 216 -8.08 10.81 -12.12
CA GLU A 216 -8.67 12.09 -12.53
C GLU A 216 -7.58 13.13 -12.74
N LYS A 217 -7.72 13.91 -13.81
CA LYS A 217 -6.87 15.07 -14.03
C LYS A 217 -7.06 16.07 -12.90
N PRO A 218 -6.00 16.41 -12.15
CA PRO A 218 -6.10 17.41 -11.11
C PRO A 218 -6.35 18.79 -11.73
N SER A 219 -7.03 19.65 -10.97
CA SER A 219 -7.10 21.07 -11.32
C SER A 219 -5.70 21.70 -11.26
N ALA A 220 -5.46 22.74 -12.05
CA ALA A 220 -4.18 23.43 -12.06
C ALA A 220 -3.82 23.94 -10.65
N GLY A 221 -2.62 23.63 -10.18
CA GLY A 221 -2.14 24.01 -8.85
C GLY A 221 -2.71 23.18 -7.68
N ALA A 222 -3.54 22.16 -7.96
CA ALA A 222 -4.08 21.30 -6.92
C ALA A 222 -2.98 20.52 -6.20
N ARG A 223 -3.21 20.27 -4.90
CA ARG A 223 -2.44 19.33 -4.07
C ARG A 223 -3.16 18.01 -3.86
N THR A 224 -4.31 17.85 -4.51
CA THR A 224 -5.20 16.70 -4.38
C THR A 224 -5.35 16.03 -5.73
N ILE A 225 -5.27 14.70 -5.73
CA ILE A 225 -5.55 13.86 -6.90
C ILE A 225 -6.60 12.81 -6.50
N THR A 226 -7.57 12.58 -7.38
CA THR A 226 -8.58 11.54 -7.21
C THR A 226 -8.20 10.32 -8.03
N VAL A 227 -8.21 9.15 -7.41
CA VAL A 227 -8.04 7.86 -8.07
C VAL A 227 -9.25 7.00 -7.75
N HIS A 228 -9.83 6.34 -8.74
CA HIS A 228 -10.80 5.26 -8.52
C HIS A 228 -10.17 3.94 -8.91
N ALA A 229 -10.53 2.87 -8.23
CA ALA A 229 -10.00 1.55 -8.53
C ALA A 229 -11.08 0.48 -8.45
N LEU A 230 -11.09 -0.41 -9.44
CA LEU A 230 -11.75 -1.70 -9.37
C LEU A 230 -10.77 -2.70 -8.76
N LEU A 231 -11.19 -3.39 -7.70
CA LEU A 231 -10.47 -4.55 -7.17
C LEU A 231 -11.25 -5.83 -7.44
N GLU A 232 -10.53 -6.91 -7.73
CA GLU A 232 -11.09 -8.23 -7.99
C GLU A 232 -10.26 -9.32 -7.32
N GLY A 233 -10.94 -10.28 -6.70
CA GLY A 233 -10.36 -11.50 -6.15
C GLY A 233 -11.33 -12.67 -6.25
N PRO A 234 -10.87 -13.89 -5.93
CA PRO A 234 -11.72 -15.09 -5.90
C PRO A 234 -13.00 -14.96 -5.06
N SER A 235 -12.94 -14.23 -3.94
CA SER A 235 -14.03 -14.11 -2.98
C SER A 235 -14.64 -12.71 -2.92
N VAL A 236 -14.03 -11.69 -3.52
CA VAL A 236 -14.47 -10.28 -3.41
C VAL A 236 -14.32 -9.50 -4.72
N VAL A 237 -15.21 -8.53 -4.94
CA VAL A 237 -15.05 -7.45 -5.93
C VAL A 237 -15.32 -6.15 -5.21
N GLY A 238 -14.62 -5.07 -5.56
CA GLY A 238 -14.89 -3.78 -4.96
C GLY A 238 -14.62 -2.61 -5.88
N ALA A 239 -15.26 -1.49 -5.58
CA ALA A 239 -15.00 -0.19 -6.18
C ALA A 239 -14.52 0.75 -5.07
N CYS A 240 -13.37 1.38 -5.28
CA CYS A 240 -12.77 2.32 -4.34
C CYS A 240 -12.62 3.69 -5.01
N ARG A 241 -12.81 4.75 -4.24
CA ARG A 241 -12.45 6.13 -4.58
C ARG A 241 -11.50 6.65 -3.52
N PHE A 242 -10.32 7.07 -3.95
CA PHE A 242 -9.26 7.67 -3.15
C PHE A 242 -9.16 9.15 -3.52
N VAL A 243 -9.39 10.04 -2.56
CA VAL A 243 -9.08 11.46 -2.70
C VAL A 243 -7.84 11.73 -1.86
N MET A 244 -6.69 11.86 -2.52
CA MET A 244 -5.38 11.88 -1.88
C MET A 244 -4.79 13.28 -1.92
N THR A 245 -4.46 13.84 -0.77
CA THR A 245 -3.96 15.21 -0.63
C THR A 245 -2.55 15.23 -0.07
N ARG A 246 -1.64 15.87 -0.82
CA ARG A 246 -0.26 16.14 -0.39
C ARG A 246 -0.19 17.42 0.45
N GLY A 247 -0.17 17.27 1.77
CA GLY A 247 -0.02 18.33 2.77
C GLY A 247 1.36 18.32 3.41
N LYS A 248 1.46 18.45 4.74
CA LYS A 248 2.72 18.20 5.48
C LYS A 248 3.17 16.75 5.35
N GLY A 249 2.24 15.81 5.53
CA GLY A 249 2.34 14.42 5.09
C GLY A 249 1.31 14.14 4.00
N VAL A 250 0.63 13.00 4.09
CA VAL A 250 -0.42 12.61 3.13
C VAL A 250 -1.72 12.28 3.87
N VAL A 251 -2.83 12.81 3.36
CA VAL A 251 -4.18 12.46 3.84
C VAL A 251 -4.95 11.83 2.69
N MET A 252 -5.60 10.70 2.93
CA MET A 252 -6.42 10.02 1.93
C MET A 252 -7.84 9.84 2.44
N ASP A 253 -8.81 10.43 1.76
CA ASP A 253 -10.21 10.16 1.97
C ASP A 253 -10.63 9.00 1.06
N ILE A 254 -11.13 7.90 1.64
CA ILE A 254 -11.45 6.68 0.92
C ILE A 254 -12.94 6.35 1.08
N ASP A 255 -13.62 6.16 -0.05
CA ASP A 255 -14.96 5.58 -0.14
C ASP A 255 -14.85 4.23 -0.84
N GLN A 256 -15.38 3.16 -0.25
CA GLN A 256 -15.26 1.81 -0.78
C GLN A 256 -16.59 1.06 -0.69
N THR A 257 -16.95 0.39 -1.79
CA THR A 257 -18.03 -0.60 -1.80
C THR A 257 -17.44 -1.97 -2.15
N LEU A 258 -17.64 -2.96 -1.29
CA LEU A 258 -17.22 -4.36 -1.48
C LEU A 258 -18.43 -5.26 -1.68
N PHE A 259 -18.29 -6.26 -2.55
CA PHE A 259 -19.28 -7.29 -2.84
C PHE A 259 -18.61 -8.66 -2.69
N LEU A 260 -19.13 -9.51 -1.81
CA LEU A 260 -18.58 -10.84 -1.59
C LEU A 260 -19.16 -11.86 -2.59
N ARG A 261 -18.29 -12.51 -3.35
CA ARG A 261 -18.64 -13.67 -4.20
C ARG A 261 -18.83 -14.94 -3.37
N LYS A 262 -18.05 -15.06 -2.29
CA LYS A 262 -17.99 -16.23 -1.41
C LYS A 262 -17.98 -15.78 0.04
N ALA A 263 -18.37 -16.67 0.95
CA ALA A 263 -18.19 -16.43 2.37
C ALA A 263 -16.70 -16.43 2.72
N VAL A 264 -16.29 -15.50 3.57
CA VAL A 264 -14.92 -15.40 4.09
C VAL A 264 -14.95 -15.48 5.62
N ASN A 265 -13.91 -16.03 6.22
CA ASN A 265 -13.82 -16.26 7.67
C ASN A 265 -13.35 -15.00 8.39
N ARG A 266 -12.42 -14.24 7.79
CA ARG A 266 -11.91 -12.97 8.31
C ARG A 266 -11.92 -11.94 7.20
N LEU A 267 -12.82 -10.96 7.29
CA LEU A 267 -12.86 -9.78 6.42
C LEU A 267 -12.23 -8.59 7.16
N GLY A 268 -11.01 -8.23 6.79
CA GLY A 268 -10.32 -7.06 7.31
C GLY A 268 -10.58 -5.82 6.46
N LEU A 269 -11.19 -4.81 7.07
CA LEU A 269 -11.50 -3.50 6.48
C LEU A 269 -10.46 -2.47 6.93
N ALA A 270 -10.11 -1.56 6.02
CA ALA A 270 -8.99 -0.61 6.17
C ALA A 270 -7.70 -1.25 6.74
N PRO A 271 -7.22 -2.37 6.17
CA PRO A 271 -6.05 -3.06 6.67
C PRO A 271 -4.77 -2.23 6.50
N LEU A 272 -3.95 -2.26 7.54
CA LEU A 272 -2.59 -1.75 7.60
C LEU A 272 -1.63 -2.95 7.63
N THR A 273 -0.46 -2.81 7.03
CA THR A 273 0.58 -3.84 7.02
C THR A 273 1.92 -3.18 7.29
N SER A 274 2.66 -3.67 8.28
CA SER A 274 3.94 -3.12 8.71
C SER A 274 4.94 -4.24 8.99
N MET A 275 6.16 -3.86 9.36
CA MET A 275 7.24 -4.75 9.76
C MET A 275 7.73 -4.39 11.17
N TYR A 276 7.94 -5.40 12.00
CA TYR A 276 8.56 -5.28 13.31
C TYR A 276 9.46 -6.50 13.53
N TRP A 277 10.78 -6.29 13.64
CA TRP A 277 11.73 -7.36 13.93
C TRP A 277 12.15 -7.34 15.40
N TYR A 278 12.73 -6.24 15.88
CA TYR A 278 13.06 -6.09 17.30
C TYR A 278 13.18 -4.61 17.72
N SER A 279 13.06 -4.39 19.04
CA SER A 279 13.22 -3.09 19.72
C SER A 279 13.92 -3.26 21.08
N GLU A 280 13.82 -2.29 21.98
CA GLU A 280 14.35 -2.37 23.35
C GLU A 280 13.60 -3.39 24.23
N THR A 281 12.50 -3.95 23.73
CA THR A 281 11.73 -5.02 24.36
C THR A 281 12.43 -6.38 24.28
N VAL A 282 13.12 -6.68 23.17
CA VAL A 282 13.74 -7.99 22.95
C VAL A 282 14.98 -7.80 22.09
N LYS A 283 16.18 -7.80 22.69
CA LYS A 283 17.43 -7.90 21.93
C LYS A 283 18.13 -9.22 22.28
N PRO A 284 17.95 -10.30 21.49
CA PRO A 284 18.86 -11.43 21.55
C PRO A 284 20.27 -10.88 21.29
N THR A 285 21.24 -11.26 22.13
CA THR A 285 22.60 -10.76 22.00
C THR A 285 23.14 -10.97 20.59
N ALA A 286 23.62 -9.89 19.96
CA ALA A 286 24.30 -9.87 18.67
C ALA A 286 23.47 -10.35 17.45
N ILE A 287 22.14 -10.16 17.44
CA ILE A 287 21.32 -10.39 16.23
C ILE A 287 21.70 -9.44 15.09
N ASP A 288 22.04 -8.19 15.42
CA ASP A 288 22.41 -7.12 14.50
C ASP A 288 23.16 -6.01 15.28
N TRP A 289 23.82 -5.10 14.56
CA TRP A 289 24.51 -3.94 15.14
C TRP A 289 23.53 -2.81 15.50
N ARG A 290 22.38 -2.73 14.83
CA ARG A 290 21.33 -1.73 15.07
C ARG A 290 20.65 -1.96 16.43
N PRO A 291 20.26 -0.91 17.16
CA PRO A 291 19.52 -1.07 18.40
C PRO A 291 18.09 -1.57 18.16
N GLU A 292 17.42 -1.07 17.13
CA GLU A 292 16.03 -1.40 16.76
C GLU A 292 15.86 -1.48 15.24
N VAL A 293 14.93 -2.33 14.78
CA VAL A 293 14.56 -2.47 13.37
C VAL A 293 13.06 -2.73 13.25
N HIS A 294 12.31 -1.71 12.86
CA HIS A 294 10.87 -1.76 12.67
C HIS A 294 10.33 -0.51 11.92
N ASP A 295 9.20 -0.69 11.25
CA ASP A 295 8.45 0.38 10.57
C ASP A 295 7.39 1.02 11.47
N SER A 296 7.07 0.35 12.57
CA SER A 296 6.08 0.75 13.57
C SER A 296 6.43 0.06 14.88
N ASP A 297 6.19 0.72 16.01
CA ASP A 297 6.48 0.22 17.36
C ASP A 297 5.22 -0.19 18.14
N GLY A 298 4.03 0.20 17.68
CA GLY A 298 2.78 -0.16 18.35
C GLY A 298 1.51 0.07 17.55
N LEU A 299 0.46 -0.64 17.97
CA LEU A 299 -0.92 -0.38 17.58
C LEU A 299 -1.54 0.60 18.59
N ALA A 300 -1.97 1.75 18.11
CA ALA A 300 -2.81 2.69 18.84
C ALA A 300 -4.28 2.52 18.45
N ILE A 301 -5.20 2.63 19.42
CA ILE A 301 -6.64 2.56 19.19
C ILE A 301 -7.31 3.66 20.00
N TRP A 302 -8.19 4.43 19.37
CA TRP A 302 -9.17 5.29 20.04
C TRP A 302 -10.54 4.65 19.87
N ASN A 303 -11.02 4.00 20.93
CA ASN A 303 -12.22 3.16 20.86
C ASN A 303 -13.52 3.98 20.89
N GLY A 304 -14.64 3.34 20.60
CA GLY A 304 -15.96 3.99 20.55
C GLY A 304 -16.42 4.60 21.89
N ALA A 305 -15.91 4.06 23.01
CA ALA A 305 -16.16 4.55 24.37
C ALA A 305 -15.26 5.74 24.78
N GLY A 306 -14.28 6.12 23.95
CA GLY A 306 -13.37 7.23 24.19
C GLY A 306 -12.06 6.88 24.90
N GLU A 307 -11.78 5.59 25.13
CA GLU A 307 -10.50 5.12 25.67
C GLU A 307 -9.42 5.09 24.58
N HIS A 308 -8.20 5.46 24.96
CA HIS A 308 -7.00 5.32 24.14
C HIS A 308 -6.18 4.12 24.60
N LEU A 309 -6.00 3.14 23.72
CA LEU A 309 -5.21 1.93 23.95
C LEU A 309 -3.89 2.02 23.21
N TRP A 310 -2.83 1.47 23.82
CA TRP A 310 -1.54 1.27 23.20
C TRP A 310 -1.09 -0.17 23.37
N ARG A 311 -0.86 -0.88 22.26
CA ARG A 311 -0.32 -2.23 22.23
C ARG A 311 1.03 -2.21 21.51
N PRO A 312 2.16 -2.19 22.24
CA PRO A 312 3.50 -2.33 21.64
C PRO A 312 3.57 -3.58 20.78
N LEU A 313 4.19 -3.54 19.61
CA LEU A 313 4.31 -4.71 18.72
C LEU A 313 5.34 -5.71 19.24
N ASN A 314 5.19 -6.96 18.82
CA ASN A 314 6.11 -8.05 19.09
C ASN A 314 6.43 -8.81 17.80
N ASP A 315 7.56 -9.52 17.81
CA ASP A 315 7.88 -10.57 16.86
C ASP A 315 7.74 -11.94 17.55
N PRO A 316 6.53 -12.54 17.56
CA PRO A 316 6.25 -13.73 18.36
C PRO A 316 6.81 -15.00 17.70
N ALA A 317 7.13 -16.02 18.51
CA ALA A 317 7.56 -17.32 18.00
C ALA A 317 6.47 -18.11 17.24
N GLN A 318 5.20 -17.70 17.37
CA GLN A 318 4.06 -18.28 16.68
C GLN A 318 3.11 -17.16 16.21
N ILE A 319 2.36 -17.45 15.16
CA ILE A 319 1.35 -16.53 14.64
C ILE A 319 0.38 -16.17 15.76
N THR A 320 0.30 -14.89 16.09
CA THR A 320 -0.53 -14.37 17.17
C THR A 320 -1.60 -13.44 16.60
N ALA A 321 -2.84 -13.61 17.04
CA ALA A 321 -3.94 -12.71 16.71
C ALA A 321 -4.53 -12.14 18.01
N SER A 322 -4.44 -10.82 18.17
CA SER A 322 -5.09 -10.08 19.25
C SER A 322 -6.34 -9.39 18.70
N ALA A 323 -7.43 -9.37 19.47
CA ALA A 323 -8.68 -8.73 19.05
C ALA A 323 -9.19 -7.78 20.14
N PHE A 324 -9.41 -6.53 19.77
CA PHE A 324 -9.92 -5.46 20.62
C PHE A 324 -11.36 -5.16 20.20
N GLY A 325 -12.33 -5.78 20.88
CA GLY A 325 -13.75 -5.62 20.58
C GLY A 325 -14.24 -4.20 20.82
N ASP A 326 -15.04 -3.67 19.89
CA ASP A 326 -15.51 -2.28 19.94
C ASP A 326 -16.85 -2.10 19.21
N ASP A 327 -17.48 -0.94 19.40
CA ASP A 327 -18.66 -0.47 18.69
C ASP A 327 -18.43 0.97 18.22
N ASN A 328 -18.27 1.18 16.92
CA ASN A 328 -17.92 2.47 16.28
C ASN A 328 -16.58 3.08 16.78
N PRO A 329 -15.43 2.45 16.47
CA PRO A 329 -14.13 3.01 16.82
C PRO A 329 -13.95 4.43 16.27
N LYS A 330 -13.29 5.31 17.03
CA LYS A 330 -12.92 6.66 16.58
C LYS A 330 -11.67 6.65 15.69
N GLY A 331 -10.81 5.67 15.89
CA GLY A 331 -9.71 5.37 14.98
C GLY A 331 -8.75 4.33 15.52
N PHE A 332 -7.86 3.86 14.66
CA PHE A 332 -6.76 2.96 15.03
C PHE A 332 -5.61 3.12 14.05
N GLY A 333 -4.40 2.79 14.46
CA GLY A 333 -3.23 2.96 13.61
C GLY A 333 -1.99 2.22 14.06
N LEU A 334 -1.15 1.86 13.10
CA LEU A 334 0.22 1.42 13.39
C LEU A 334 1.09 2.67 13.43
N LEU A 335 1.62 2.97 14.60
CA LEU A 335 2.40 4.17 14.86
C LEU A 335 3.89 3.82 14.99
N GLN A 336 4.70 4.84 14.75
CA GLN A 336 6.13 4.89 14.98
C GLN A 336 6.37 6.06 15.93
N ARG A 337 6.35 5.79 17.24
CA ARG A 337 6.55 6.80 18.28
C ARG A 337 8.02 7.09 18.50
N ASP A 338 8.90 6.10 18.37
CA ASP A 338 10.34 6.32 18.41
C ASP A 338 10.88 6.84 17.07
N ARG A 339 11.50 8.02 17.11
CA ARG A 339 12.07 8.70 15.95
C ARG A 339 13.48 9.21 16.22
N VAL A 340 14.14 8.72 17.27
CA VAL A 340 15.50 9.11 17.60
C VAL A 340 16.46 8.30 16.73
N PHE A 341 17.22 8.95 15.87
CA PHE A 341 18.14 8.28 14.94
C PHE A 341 19.10 7.30 15.65
N ASP A 342 19.56 7.64 16.85
CA ASP A 342 20.48 6.82 17.65
C ASP A 342 19.93 5.44 18.03
N HIS A 343 18.62 5.22 17.92
CA HIS A 343 17.97 3.94 18.18
C HIS A 343 17.94 3.03 16.94
N TYR A 344 18.23 3.57 15.75
CA TYR A 344 18.23 2.81 14.49
C TYR A 344 19.60 2.79 13.82
N LEU A 345 20.30 3.93 13.81
CA LEU A 345 21.68 4.12 13.31
C LEU A 345 21.92 3.77 11.83
N ASP A 346 20.87 3.62 11.02
CA ASP A 346 20.99 3.08 9.65
C ASP A 346 20.66 4.05 8.51
N GLY A 347 20.96 3.61 7.29
CA GLY A 347 20.75 4.37 6.06
C GLY A 347 19.41 4.13 5.36
N VAL A 348 18.54 3.27 5.90
CA VAL A 348 17.16 3.07 5.39
C VAL A 348 16.13 3.87 6.18
N PHE A 349 16.57 4.59 7.23
CA PHE A 349 15.87 5.67 7.92
C PHE A 349 14.54 5.24 8.53
N TYR A 350 14.55 4.16 9.33
CA TYR A 350 13.40 3.70 10.12
C TYR A 350 12.79 4.82 11.00
N ASP A 351 13.64 5.71 11.54
CA ASP A 351 13.25 6.90 12.31
C ASP A 351 12.31 7.86 11.55
N ARG A 352 12.34 7.81 10.21
CA ARG A 352 11.58 8.69 9.32
C ARG A 352 10.32 8.05 8.74
N ARG A 353 10.11 6.75 8.93
CA ARG A 353 8.96 6.03 8.38
C ARG A 353 7.66 6.57 9.01
N PRO A 354 6.58 6.72 8.23
CA PRO A 354 5.35 7.34 8.70
C PRO A 354 4.66 6.46 9.74
N SER A 355 3.92 7.10 10.64
CA SER A 355 2.77 6.48 11.28
C SER A 355 1.56 6.51 10.34
N LEU A 356 0.69 5.52 10.44
CA LEU A 356 -0.56 5.46 9.69
C LEU A 356 -1.76 5.29 10.62
N TRP A 357 -2.68 6.25 10.53
CA TRP A 357 -3.92 6.25 11.29
C TRP A 357 -5.15 6.11 10.38
N VAL A 358 -6.04 5.19 10.73
CA VAL A 358 -7.38 5.01 10.15
C VAL A 358 -8.39 5.76 11.02
N GLU A 359 -9.13 6.68 10.41
CA GLU A 359 -10.30 7.34 11.00
C GLU A 359 -11.56 6.92 10.24
N PRO A 360 -12.45 6.12 10.86
CA PRO A 360 -13.74 5.76 10.28
C PRO A 360 -14.60 6.97 9.93
N LYS A 361 -15.30 6.91 8.81
CA LYS A 361 -16.37 7.86 8.47
C LYS A 361 -17.73 7.20 8.68
N GLY A 362 -18.52 7.79 9.57
CA GLY A 362 -19.79 7.21 9.98
C GLY A 362 -19.62 6.02 10.92
N ASP A 363 -20.71 5.31 11.15
CA ASP A 363 -20.79 4.24 12.14
C ASP A 363 -20.39 2.90 11.50
N TRP A 364 -19.31 2.31 11.99
CA TRP A 364 -18.81 0.99 11.55
C TRP A 364 -19.47 -0.19 12.29
N GLY A 365 -20.29 0.12 13.29
CA GLY A 365 -20.99 -0.84 14.14
C GLY A 365 -20.06 -1.68 15.00
N LYS A 366 -20.55 -2.87 15.36
CA LYS A 366 -19.83 -3.82 16.20
C LYS A 366 -18.80 -4.62 15.44
N GLY A 367 -17.64 -4.80 16.04
CA GLY A 367 -16.54 -5.59 15.49
C GLY A 367 -15.35 -5.58 16.42
N ALA A 368 -14.15 -5.73 15.85
CA ALA A 368 -12.91 -5.60 16.58
C ALA A 368 -11.81 -5.02 15.69
N VAL A 369 -10.94 -4.21 16.28
CA VAL A 369 -9.61 -4.00 15.70
C VAL A 369 -8.81 -5.27 15.97
N GLN A 370 -8.36 -5.96 14.93
CA GLN A 370 -7.53 -7.15 15.04
C GLN A 370 -6.09 -6.82 14.66
N LEU A 371 -5.15 -7.26 15.51
CA LEU A 371 -3.71 -7.22 15.29
C LEU A 371 -3.22 -8.64 15.05
N ILE A 372 -2.52 -8.86 13.94
CA ILE A 372 -1.93 -10.14 13.56
C ILE A 372 -0.42 -9.95 13.49
N GLU A 373 0.32 -10.68 14.32
CA GLU A 373 1.77 -10.65 14.41
C GLU A 373 2.29 -12.03 13.97
N LEU A 374 3.22 -12.07 13.02
CA LEU A 374 3.79 -13.30 12.50
C LEU A 374 5.27 -13.37 12.81
N PRO A 375 5.81 -14.58 13.04
CA PRO A 375 7.24 -14.74 13.23
C PRO A 375 8.01 -14.28 11.99
N THR A 376 9.02 -13.45 12.18
CA THR A 376 10.05 -13.11 11.18
C THR A 376 11.44 -13.35 11.73
N ASP A 377 12.42 -13.46 10.85
CA ASP A 377 13.85 -13.50 11.16
C ASP A 377 14.63 -12.46 10.36
N ASP A 378 13.92 -11.61 9.61
CA ASP A 378 14.47 -10.62 8.69
C ASP A 378 13.53 -9.41 8.53
N GLU A 379 14.12 -8.26 8.23
CA GLU A 379 13.46 -6.97 8.00
C GLU A 379 12.78 -6.88 6.64
N ASP A 380 13.15 -7.77 5.71
CA ASP A 380 12.56 -7.80 4.38
C ASP A 380 11.09 -8.25 4.40
N HIS A 381 10.58 -8.89 5.45
CA HIS A 381 9.21 -9.40 5.45
C HIS A 381 8.28 -8.62 6.37
N ASP A 382 7.30 -7.90 5.81
CA ASP A 382 6.21 -7.35 6.60
C ASP A 382 5.50 -8.46 7.39
N ASN A 383 5.51 -8.38 8.71
CA ASN A 383 5.02 -9.42 9.63
C ASN A 383 3.90 -8.93 10.56
N VAL A 384 3.42 -7.70 10.37
CA VAL A 384 2.35 -7.09 11.18
C VAL A 384 1.16 -6.73 10.28
N VAL A 385 -0.06 -7.09 10.70
CA VAL A 385 -1.30 -6.65 10.05
C VAL A 385 -2.27 -6.13 11.10
N ALA A 386 -2.83 -4.95 10.88
CA ALA A 386 -3.91 -4.40 11.72
C ALA A 386 -5.12 -4.06 10.85
N ALA A 387 -6.33 -4.48 11.23
CA ALA A 387 -7.54 -4.19 10.45
C ALA A 387 -8.79 -4.17 11.33
N TRP A 388 -9.85 -3.50 10.88
CA TRP A 388 -11.17 -3.66 11.47
C TRP A 388 -11.86 -4.91 10.93
N VAL A 389 -12.35 -5.77 11.81
CA VAL A 389 -13.10 -6.98 11.46
C VAL A 389 -14.52 -6.84 12.01
N PRO A 390 -15.54 -6.64 11.15
CA PRO A 390 -16.93 -6.57 11.58
C PRO A 390 -17.37 -7.85 12.32
N GLN A 391 -18.25 -7.71 13.31
CA GLN A 391 -18.82 -8.86 14.03
C GLN A 391 -19.80 -9.65 13.14
N ALA A 392 -20.49 -8.96 12.24
CA ALA A 392 -21.44 -9.58 11.33
C ALA A 392 -20.71 -10.54 10.35
N PRO A 393 -21.27 -11.73 10.07
CA PRO A 393 -20.65 -12.67 9.14
C PRO A 393 -20.45 -12.10 7.75
N ALA A 394 -19.27 -12.31 7.19
CA ALA A 394 -18.92 -11.96 5.83
C ALA A 394 -19.42 -13.05 4.85
N ALA A 395 -20.73 -13.11 4.65
CA ALA A 395 -21.40 -14.12 3.84
C ALA A 395 -21.31 -13.85 2.33
N ALA A 396 -21.47 -14.90 1.51
CA ALA A 396 -21.60 -14.75 0.06
C ALA A 396 -22.80 -13.86 -0.30
N GLY A 397 -22.62 -12.96 -1.27
CA GLY A 397 -23.62 -11.99 -1.68
C GLY A 397 -23.70 -10.74 -0.79
N ALA A 398 -22.97 -10.69 0.32
CA ALA A 398 -22.96 -9.51 1.20
C ALA A 398 -22.33 -8.30 0.50
N ARG A 399 -22.85 -7.12 0.85
CA ARG A 399 -22.36 -5.81 0.42
C ARG A 399 -21.87 -5.04 1.64
N PHE A 400 -20.70 -4.42 1.53
CA PHE A 400 -20.15 -3.51 2.54
C PHE A 400 -19.88 -2.16 1.88
N ASP A 401 -20.48 -1.10 2.40
CA ASP A 401 -20.14 0.28 2.05
C ASP A 401 -19.41 0.90 3.24
N ILE A 402 -18.16 1.29 3.03
CA ILE A 402 -17.34 1.89 4.08
C ILE A 402 -16.68 3.17 3.59
N GLY A 403 -16.64 4.16 4.48
CA GLY A 403 -15.84 5.37 4.32
C GLY A 403 -14.81 5.43 5.44
N TYR A 404 -13.61 5.89 5.12
CA TYR A 404 -12.58 6.20 6.10
C TYR A 404 -11.60 7.25 5.58
N ARG A 405 -10.78 7.74 6.49
CA ARG A 405 -9.65 8.60 6.18
C ARG A 405 -8.37 7.96 6.70
N LEU A 406 -7.31 8.04 5.90
CA LEU A 406 -5.97 7.66 6.29
C LEU A 406 -5.11 8.90 6.49
N TYR A 407 -4.35 8.93 7.57
CA TYR A 407 -3.34 9.95 7.83
C TYR A 407 -1.95 9.31 7.87
N TRP A 408 -1.10 9.70 6.93
CA TRP A 408 0.30 9.32 6.85
C TRP A 408 1.13 10.48 7.39
N LEU A 409 1.47 10.43 8.68
CA LEU A 409 2.10 11.52 9.43
C LEU A 409 3.28 10.99 10.25
N ALA A 410 4.09 11.88 10.84
CA ALA A 410 5.07 11.40 11.83
C ALA A 410 4.40 11.04 13.17
N ASP A 411 3.37 11.80 13.53
CA ASP A 411 2.68 11.67 14.82
C ASP A 411 1.21 11.33 14.62
N GLU A 412 0.56 10.87 15.69
CA GLU A 412 -0.89 10.62 15.72
C GLU A 412 -1.66 11.90 15.32
N PRO A 413 -2.66 11.81 14.42
CA PRO A 413 -3.39 12.99 13.95
C PRO A 413 -4.25 13.66 15.04
N HIS A 414 -4.62 12.91 16.09
CA HIS A 414 -5.51 13.33 17.16
C HIS A 414 -4.80 13.26 18.52
N PRO A 415 -3.88 14.19 18.82
CA PRO A 415 -3.15 14.17 20.08
C PRO A 415 -4.10 14.29 21.28
N THR A 416 -3.89 13.44 22.28
CA THR A 416 -4.66 13.40 23.52
C THR A 416 -3.94 14.18 24.64
N PRO A 417 -4.66 14.79 25.60
CA PRO A 417 -4.02 15.36 26.80
C PRO A 417 -3.53 14.28 27.79
N LEU A 418 -3.80 12.99 27.52
CA LEU A 418 -3.33 11.87 28.33
C LEU A 418 -1.82 11.63 28.16
N ALA A 419 -1.24 10.90 29.12
CA ALA A 419 0.14 10.44 28.99
C ALA A 419 0.25 9.41 27.84
N CYS A 420 1.31 9.54 27.04
CA CYS A 420 1.62 8.59 25.97
C CYS A 420 2.76 7.66 26.38
N CYS A 421 2.67 6.38 26.00
CA CYS A 421 3.81 5.47 26.10
C CYS A 421 4.84 5.85 25.03
N VAL A 422 6.03 6.29 25.45
CA VAL A 422 7.12 6.72 24.56
C VAL A 422 8.20 5.65 24.34
N ALA A 423 8.24 4.62 25.18
CA ALA A 423 9.14 3.48 25.06
C ALA A 423 8.64 2.31 25.91
N THR A 424 8.91 1.08 25.50
CA THR A 424 8.67 -0.14 26.29
C THR A 424 9.98 -0.91 26.45
N ARG A 425 10.44 -1.12 27.68
CA ARG A 425 11.70 -1.82 27.96
C ARG A 425 11.45 -3.04 28.81
N LEU A 426 12.02 -4.18 28.43
CA LEU A 426 11.99 -5.38 29.27
C LEU A 426 13.31 -5.55 30.02
N GLY A 427 13.19 -5.98 31.27
CA GLY A 427 14.32 -6.26 32.15
C GLY A 427 14.04 -7.44 33.07
N ARG A 428 15.07 -7.91 33.76
CA ARG A 428 14.89 -8.92 34.82
C ARG A 428 14.06 -8.29 35.95
N GLY A 429 13.08 -9.02 36.45
CA GLY A 429 12.34 -8.60 37.65
C GLY A 429 13.27 -8.50 38.87
N GLY A 430 13.03 -7.52 39.74
CA GLY A 430 13.82 -7.25 40.96
C GLY A 430 14.20 -5.78 41.10
N GLN A 431 14.93 -5.42 42.16
CA GLN A 431 15.53 -4.09 42.25
C GLN A 431 16.78 -4.03 41.35
N PRO A 432 16.82 -3.15 40.34
CA PRO A 432 18.04 -2.86 39.61
C PRO A 432 19.05 -2.18 40.54
N GLY A 433 20.33 -2.57 40.44
CA GLY A 433 21.44 -2.00 41.21
C GLY A 433 22.24 -0.99 40.40
#